data_AF-A0A2V6PEG5-F1
#
_entry.id   AF-A0A2V6PEG5-F1
#
_cell.length_a   1.000
_cell.length_b   1.000
_cell.length_c   1.000
_cell.angle_alpha   90.00
_cell.angle_beta   90.00
_cell.angle_gamma   90.00
#
_symmetry.space_group_name_H-M   'P 1'
#
loop_
_entity.id
_entity.type
_entity.pdbx_description
1 polymer ?
#
loop_
_entity_poly.entity_id
_entity_poly.type
_entity_poly.pdbx_seq_one_letter_code
_entity_poly.pdbx_strand_id
1 'polypeptide(L)' 'MEAGGLMSYYPNREEVTRHSAVYVDKILKGAKPADLPVEQASKFEFVINNRTAKAIGLTIPQSVLQRADQVID' A
#
# COMPACT_ATOMS: atom_id res chain seq x y z
N MET A 1 -9.44 2.87 -1.72
CA MET A 1 -10.64 2.18 -1.20
C MET A 1 -11.93 2.97 -1.40
N GLU A 2 -11.86 4.28 -1.65
CA GLU A 2 -13.02 5.18 -1.81
C GLU A 2 -14.04 4.75 -2.87
N ALA A 3 -13.65 3.97 -3.88
CA ALA A 3 -14.57 3.38 -4.87
C ALA A 3 -15.42 2.19 -4.33
N GLY A 4 -15.42 1.93 -3.02
CA GLY A 4 -16.25 0.89 -2.39
C GLY A 4 -15.61 -0.50 -2.28
N GLY A 5 -14.30 -0.63 -2.56
CA GLY A 5 -13.58 -1.90 -2.38
C GLY A 5 -13.65 -2.43 -0.93
N LEU A 6 -13.63 -3.76 -0.76
CA LEU A 6 -13.78 -4.42 0.55
C LEU A 6 -12.49 -4.38 1.39
N MET A 7 -11.36 -4.76 0.79
CA MET A 7 -10.06 -4.79 1.45
C MET A 7 -8.94 -4.69 0.42
N SER A 8 -7.77 -4.24 0.86
CA SER A 8 -6.57 -4.18 0.03
C SER A 8 -5.32 -4.39 0.86
N TYR A 9 -4.35 -5.10 0.29
CA TYR A 9 -3.00 -5.25 0.83
C TYR A 9 -2.00 -4.82 -0.23
N TYR A 10 -1.26 -3.74 0.01
CA TYR A 10 -0.43 -3.11 -1.02
C TYR A 10 0.81 -2.42 -0.42
N PRO A 11 1.87 -2.19 -1.20
CA PRO A 11 3.05 -1.45 -0.74
C PRO A 11 2.69 -0.07 -0.18
N ASN A 12 3.31 0.33 0.93
CA ASN A 12 3.12 1.69 1.46
C ASN A 12 3.51 2.71 0.37
N ARG A 13 2.54 3.52 -0.05
CA ARG A 13 2.70 4.40 -1.22
C ARG A 13 3.71 5.51 -0.97
N GLU A 14 3.76 6.05 0.23
CA GLU A 14 4.70 7.12 0.55
C GLU A 14 6.14 6.64 0.54
N GLU A 15 6.40 5.46 1.11
CA GLU A 15 7.72 4.83 1.12
C GLU A 15 8.21 4.55 -0.31
N VAL A 16 7.37 3.93 -1.13
CA VAL A 16 7.69 3.68 -2.54
C VAL A 16 7.95 4.99 -3.29
N THR A 17 7.17 6.04 -3.02
CA THR A 17 7.37 7.36 -3.66
C THR A 17 8.69 7.99 -3.22
N ARG A 18 9.03 7.93 -1.94
CA ARG A 18 10.33 8.42 -1.40
C ARG A 18 11.50 7.68 -2.02
N HIS A 19 11.43 6.35 -2.13
CA HIS A 19 12.49 5.56 -2.77
C HIS A 19 12.61 5.86 -4.26
N SER A 20 11.48 6.01 -4.95
CA SER A 20 11.46 6.41 -6.37
C SER A 20 12.17 7.75 -6.60
N ALA A 21 11.99 8.72 -5.70
CA ALA A 21 12.67 10.01 -5.79
C ALA A 21 14.21 9.90 -5.70
N VAL A 22 14.72 8.93 -4.92
CA VAL A 22 16.17 8.63 -4.86
C VAL A 22 16.69 8.13 -6.21
N TYR A 23 15.91 7.32 -6.93
CA TYR A 23 16.28 6.86 -8.28
C TYR A 23 16.31 8.00 -9.27
N VAL A 24 15.30 8.87 -9.21
CA VAL A 24 15.25 10.09 -10.04
C VAL A 24 16.49 10.96 -9.79
N ASP A 25 16.86 11.21 -8.53
CA ASP A 25 18.07 11.99 -8.20
C ASP A 25 19.35 11.35 -8.77
N LYS A 26 19.53 10.04 -8.62
CA LYS A 26 20.69 9.31 -9.18
C LYS A 26 20.76 9.42 -10.71
N ILE A 27 19.63 9.27 -11.39
CA ILE A 27 19.55 9.35 -12.87
C ILE A 27 19.87 10.77 -13.33
N LEU A 28 19.30 11.80 -12.69
CA LEU A 28 19.58 13.19 -13.01
C LEU A 28 21.05 13.57 -12.79
N LYS A 29 21.75 12.87 -11.88
CA LYS A 29 23.20 12.98 -11.65
C LYS A 29 24.06 12.12 -12.61
N GLY A 30 23.46 11.41 -13.56
CA GLY A 30 24.15 10.70 -14.63
C GLY A 30 24.26 9.18 -14.45
N ALA A 31 23.65 8.58 -13.42
CA ALA A 31 23.56 7.13 -13.34
C ALA A 31 22.71 6.57 -14.49
N LYS A 32 23.15 5.48 -15.12
CA LYS A 32 22.37 4.80 -16.16
C LYS A 32 21.26 3.97 -15.50
N PRO A 33 20.00 4.05 -15.95
CA PRO A 33 18.92 3.25 -15.39
C PRO A 33 19.19 1.74 -15.37
N ALA A 34 19.91 1.21 -16.37
CA ALA A 34 20.27 -0.20 -16.46
C ALA A 34 21.24 -0.68 -15.36
N ASP A 35 21.95 0.25 -14.71
CA ASP A 35 22.92 -0.06 -13.65
C ASP A 35 22.30 0.07 -12.25
N LEU A 36 21.06 0.57 -12.15
CA LEU A 36 20.35 0.71 -10.88
C LEU A 36 19.60 -0.59 -10.54
N PRO A 37 19.69 -1.09 -9.30
CA PRO A 37 19.00 -2.31 -8.92
C PRO A 37 17.47 -2.11 -8.95
N VAL A 38 16.72 -3.18 -9.20
CA VAL A 38 15.27 -3.13 -8.99
C VAL A 38 14.99 -3.39 -7.52
N GLU A 39 14.36 -2.44 -6.84
CA GLU A 39 13.96 -2.58 -5.44
C GLU A 39 12.56 -3.20 -5.31
N GLN A 40 12.41 -4.08 -4.31
CA GLN A 40 11.10 -4.56 -3.88
C GLN A 40 10.62 -3.76 -2.67
N ALA A 41 9.30 -3.58 -2.56
CA ALA A 41 8.71 -2.93 -1.40
C ALA A 41 8.95 -3.75 -0.12
N SER A 42 9.44 -3.09 0.92
CA SER A 42 9.66 -3.67 2.26
C SER A 42 8.45 -3.54 3.17
N LYS A 43 7.62 -2.52 2.95
CA LYS A 43 6.48 -2.19 3.81
C LYS A 43 5.18 -2.22 3.03
N PHE A 44 4.16 -2.80 3.67
CA PHE A 44 2.82 -2.93 3.13
C PHE A 44 1.79 -2.37 4.11
N GLU A 45 0.65 -1.96 3.55
CA GLU A 45 -0.52 -1.52 4.29
C GLU A 45 -1.68 -2.48 4.03
N PHE A 46 -2.30 -2.93 5.10
CA PHE A 46 -3.55 -3.67 5.07
C PHE A 46 -4.72 -2.77 5.47
N VAL A 47 -5.61 -2.50 4.52
CA VAL A 47 -6.77 -1.62 4.72
C VAL A 47 -8.06 -2.42 4.58
N ILE A 48 -9.00 -2.21 5.49
CA ILE A 48 -10.33 -2.85 5.50
C ILE A 48 -11.43 -1.79 5.42
N ASN A 49 -12.45 -2.03 4.60
CA ASN A 49 -13.64 -1.20 4.49
C ASN A 49 -14.80 -1.90 5.18
N ASN A 50 -15.00 -1.55 6.45
CA ASN A 50 -16.03 -2.10 7.31
C ASN A 50 -17.43 -1.66 6.84
N ARG A 51 -17.56 -0.48 6.22
CA ARG A 51 -18.81 -0.03 5.58
C ARG A 51 -19.25 -0.99 4.49
N THR A 52 -18.34 -1.30 3.57
CA THR A 52 -18.61 -2.24 2.46
C THR A 52 -18.92 -3.62 3.01
N ALA A 53 -18.16 -4.10 4.00
CA ALA A 53 -18.39 -5.40 4.61
C ALA A 53 -19.82 -5.53 5.17
N LYS A 54 -20.28 -4.52 5.92
CA LYS A 54 -21.66 -4.47 6.43
C LYS A 54 -22.69 -4.42 5.31
N ALA A 55 -22.45 -3.61 4.27
CA ALA A 55 -23.36 -3.48 3.14
C ALA A 55 -23.58 -4.80 2.37
N ILE A 56 -22.58 -5.68 2.35
CA ILE A 56 -22.68 -7.00 1.72
C ILE A 56 -23.02 -8.14 2.70
N GLY A 57 -23.35 -7.81 3.95
CA GLY A 57 -23.70 -8.81 4.98
C GLY A 57 -22.52 -9.64 5.49
N LEU A 58 -21.28 -9.18 5.28
CA LEU A 58 -20.07 -9.85 5.74
C LEU A 58 -19.64 -9.28 7.11
N THR A 59 -19.58 -10.15 8.12
CA THR A 59 -18.96 -9.82 9.41
C THR A 59 -17.46 -10.13 9.37
N ILE A 60 -16.62 -9.11 9.52
CA ILE A 60 -15.17 -9.31 9.58
C ILE A 60 -14.76 -9.69 11.01
N PRO A 61 -14.01 -10.79 11.20
CA PRO A 61 -13.54 -11.19 12.54
C PRO A 61 -12.66 -10.13 13.19
N GLN A 62 -12.79 -9.97 14.51
CA GLN A 62 -11.98 -9.01 15.27
C GLN A 62 -10.48 -9.26 15.14
N SER A 63 -10.05 -10.53 15.03
CA SER A 63 -8.66 -10.91 14.81
C SER A 63 -8.09 -10.43 13.48
N VAL A 64 -8.94 -10.19 12.48
CA VAL A 64 -8.54 -9.63 11.17
C VAL A 64 -8.52 -8.11 11.24
N LEU A 65 -9.52 -7.49 11.88
CA LEU A 65 -9.55 -6.04 12.10
C LEU A 65 -8.32 -5.55 12.88
N GLN A 66 -7.89 -6.30 13.90
CA GLN A 66 -6.69 -5.98 14.69
C GLN A 66 -5.38 -6.03 13.89
N ARG A 67 -5.36 -6.68 12.72
CA ARG A 67 -4.19 -6.73 11.84
C ARG A 67 -4.18 -5.64 10.79
N ALA A 68 -5.30 -4.94 10.60
CA ALA A 68 -5.39 -3.87 9.62
C ALA A 68 -4.64 -2.64 10.12
N ASP A 69 -3.85 -2.03 9.25
CA ASP A 69 -3.23 -0.74 9.50
C ASP A 69 -4.28 0.39 9.47
N GLN A 70 -5.36 0.19 8.73
CA GLN A 70 -6.48 1.12 8.66
C GLN A 70 -7.83 0.41 8.48
N VAL A 71 -8.83 0.89 9.22
CA VAL A 71 -10.24 0.49 9.05
C VAL A 71 -11.04 1.72 8.63
N ILE A 72 -11.83 1.59 7.57
CA ILE A 72 -12.77 2.60 7.08
C ILE A 72 -14.18 2.19 7.52
N ASP A 73 -14.88 3.09 8.21
CA ASP A 73 -16.20 2.83 8.80
C ASP A 73 -17.40 3.18 7.94
#